data_AF-A0A951JQ99-F1
#
_entry.id   AF-A0A951JQ99-F1
#
_cell.length_a   1.000
_cell.length_b   1.000
_cell.length_c   1.000
_cell.angle_alpha   90.00
_cell.angle_beta   90.00
_cell.angle_gamma   90.00
#
_symmetry.space_group_name_H-M   'P 1'
#
loop_
_entity.id
_entity.type
_entity.pdbx_description
1 polymer ?
#
loop_
_entity_poly.entity_id
_entity_poly.type
_entity_poly.pdbx_seq_one_letter_code
_entity_poly.pdbx_strand_id
1 'polypeptide(L)'
;MNAGSRETEAQHAAPNLRLEATVHPGDNQLALEDVADFDLDRIPDPEGGVRVLITADEAVRLVARGYEVHLVRALTVAPLDPALVMDDDSVRAWLEDQVEGIERREGS
;
A
#
# COMPACT_ATOMS: atom_id res chain seq x y z
N MET A 1 19.93 44.60 -20.51
CA MET A 1 19.15 43.47 -21.08
C MET A 1 19.24 42.34 -20.06
N ASN A 2 18.22 42.19 -19.22
CA ASN A 2 18.19 41.18 -18.16
C ASN A 2 17.64 39.88 -18.76
N ALA A 3 18.49 38.86 -18.86
CA ALA A 3 18.07 37.51 -19.17
C ALA A 3 17.35 36.96 -17.94
N GLY A 4 16.06 36.67 -18.11
CA GLY A 4 15.17 36.19 -17.07
C GLY A 4 15.68 34.92 -16.41
N SER A 5 15.70 34.98 -15.08
CA SER A 5 15.82 33.84 -14.19
C SER A 5 14.86 32.74 -14.61
N ARG A 6 15.39 31.63 -15.13
CA ARG A 6 14.68 30.35 -15.10
C ARG A 6 14.74 29.85 -13.66
N GLU A 7 13.82 30.35 -12.84
CA GLU A 7 13.41 29.64 -11.63
C GLU A 7 12.85 28.30 -12.10
N THR A 8 13.74 27.31 -12.11
CA THR A 8 13.33 25.93 -12.27
C THR A 8 12.68 25.61 -10.94
N GLU A 9 11.36 25.71 -10.87
CA GLU A 9 10.57 25.07 -9.83
C GLU A 9 10.94 23.59 -9.87
N ALA A 10 11.98 23.22 -9.14
CA ALA A 10 12.10 21.90 -8.58
C ALA A 10 10.94 21.78 -7.60
N GLN A 11 9.74 21.52 -8.14
CA GLN A 11 8.67 20.86 -7.43
C GLN A 11 9.35 19.73 -6.69
N HIS A 12 9.49 19.91 -5.38
CA HIS A 12 9.83 18.83 -4.48
C HIS A 12 8.69 17.84 -4.69
N ALA A 13 8.89 16.87 -5.58
CA ALA A 13 8.01 15.74 -5.72
C ALA A 13 8.01 15.11 -4.34
N ALA A 14 6.98 15.39 -3.56
CA ALA A 14 6.87 14.88 -2.21
C ALA A 14 7.05 13.36 -2.33
N PRO A 15 7.91 12.75 -1.50
CA PRO A 15 8.11 11.32 -1.55
C PRO A 15 6.74 10.65 -1.45
N ASN A 16 6.41 9.76 -2.40
CA ASN A 16 5.15 9.04 -2.39
C ASN A 16 5.16 8.14 -1.15
N LEU A 17 4.51 8.58 -0.08
CA LEU A 17 4.64 8.00 1.24
C LEU A 17 3.37 7.22 1.57
N ARG A 18 3.55 6.00 2.06
CA ARG A 18 2.52 5.24 2.74
C ARG A 18 2.85 5.18 4.23
N LEU A 19 1.81 5.15 5.04
CA LEU A 19 1.88 5.13 6.48
C LEU A 19 1.30 3.81 6.93
N GLU A 20 2.10 3.06 7.65
CA GLU A 20 1.60 1.90 8.37
C GLU A 20 1.03 2.38 9.70
N ALA A 21 -0.21 2.03 10.00
CA ALA A 21 -0.90 2.51 11.18
C ALA A 21 -1.86 1.45 11.75
N THR A 22 -2.19 1.61 13.02
CA THR A 22 -3.31 0.91 13.66
C THR A 22 -4.48 1.87 13.86
N VAL A 23 -5.69 1.41 13.57
CA VAL A 23 -6.93 2.19 13.74
C VAL A 23 -7.65 1.73 15.01
N HIS A 24 -8.06 2.70 15.82
CA HIS A 24 -8.75 2.49 17.08
C HIS A 24 -10.11 3.21 17.09
N PRO A 25 -11.11 2.71 17.85
CA PRO A 25 -12.48 3.27 17.91
C PRO A 25 -12.59 4.74 18.29
N GLY A 26 -11.54 5.32 18.88
CA GLY A 26 -11.54 6.65 19.48
C GLY A 26 -12.51 6.77 20.67
N ASP A 27 -12.66 7.99 21.19
CA ASP A 27 -13.53 8.30 22.33
C ASP A 27 -15.00 7.92 22.10
N ASN A 28 -15.45 7.93 20.85
CA ASN A 28 -16.83 7.62 20.47
C ASN A 28 -17.10 6.11 20.34
N GLN A 29 -16.12 5.24 20.62
CA GLN A 29 -16.25 3.78 20.53
C GLN A 29 -16.84 3.29 19.19
N LEU A 30 -16.33 3.84 18.10
CA LEU A 30 -16.77 3.47 16.75
C LEU A 30 -16.46 2.00 16.44
N ALA A 31 -17.36 1.35 15.70
CA ALA A 31 -17.17 -0.02 15.27
C ALA A 31 -16.00 -0.10 14.26
N LEU A 32 -14.99 -0.90 14.57
CA LEU A 32 -13.83 -1.09 13.67
C LEU A 32 -14.18 -1.83 12.37
N GLU A 33 -15.34 -2.48 12.32
CA GLU A 33 -15.89 -3.12 11.13
C GLU A 33 -16.11 -2.10 10.00
N ASP A 34 -16.59 -0.90 10.35
CA ASP A 34 -16.88 0.19 9.40
C ASP A 34 -15.60 0.79 8.78
N VAL A 35 -14.41 0.44 9.30
CA VAL A 35 -13.13 0.79 8.66
C VAL A 35 -13.00 0.10 7.30
N ALA A 36 -13.70 -1.03 7.07
CA ALA A 36 -13.73 -1.69 5.77
C ALA A 36 -14.29 -0.81 4.65
N ASP A 37 -15.18 0.14 4.97
CA ASP A 37 -15.83 1.02 3.99
C ASP A 37 -14.89 2.07 3.40
N PHE A 38 -13.66 2.20 3.93
CA PHE A 38 -12.66 3.15 3.45
C PHE A 38 -11.76 2.57 2.36
N ASP A 39 -11.99 1.31 1.94
CA ASP A 39 -11.21 0.60 0.91
C ASP A 39 -9.70 0.59 1.20
N LEU A 40 -9.33 0.47 2.48
CA LEU A 40 -7.93 0.53 2.92
C LEU A 40 -7.21 -0.82 2.80
N ASP A 41 -5.94 -0.76 2.44
CA ASP A 41 -5.05 -1.93 2.40
C ASP A 41 -4.81 -2.44 3.83
N ARG A 42 -5.35 -3.61 4.17
CA ARG A 42 -5.16 -4.26 5.47
C ARG A 42 -3.88 -5.08 5.51
N ILE A 43 -3.20 -5.03 6.65
CA ILE A 43 -2.00 -5.82 6.93
C ILE A 43 -2.36 -6.81 8.05
N PRO A 44 -1.89 -8.08 7.99
CA PRO A 44 -2.03 -9.00 9.10
C PRO A 44 -1.47 -8.39 10.40
N ASP A 45 -2.30 -8.35 11.44
CA ASP A 45 -1.90 -7.87 12.75
C ASP A 45 -1.88 -9.03 13.75
N PRO A 46 -0.71 -9.43 14.31
CA PRO A 46 -0.63 -10.54 15.25
C PRO A 46 -1.42 -10.29 16.55
N GLU A 47 -1.72 -9.05 16.87
CA GLU A 47 -2.50 -8.66 18.06
C GLU A 47 -4.01 -8.62 17.78
N GLY A 48 -4.44 -8.90 16.54
CA GLY A 48 -5.85 -8.96 16.14
C GLY A 48 -6.52 -7.59 15.97
N GLY A 49 -5.75 -6.50 15.92
CA GLY A 49 -6.24 -5.16 15.66
C GLY A 49 -6.45 -4.86 14.17
N VAL A 50 -6.88 -3.63 13.88
CA VAL A 50 -7.00 -3.13 12.49
C VAL A 50 -5.72 -2.40 12.12
N ARG A 51 -4.79 -3.13 11.49
CA ARG A 51 -3.55 -2.58 10.92
C ARG A 51 -3.70 -2.33 9.43
N VAL A 52 -3.34 -1.14 8.99
CA VAL A 52 -3.58 -0.66 7.64
C VAL A 52 -2.37 0.07 7.06
N LEU A 53 -2.29 0.09 5.74
CA LEU A 53 -1.39 0.93 4.96
C LEU A 53 -2.19 2.07 4.33
N ILE A 54 -1.92 3.30 4.73
CA ILE A 54 -2.72 4.48 4.35
C ILE A 54 -1.86 5.63 3.85
N THR A 55 -2.47 6.54 3.11
CA THR A 55 -1.92 7.86 2.77
C THR A 55 -2.25 8.86 3.87
N ALA A 56 -1.65 10.05 3.81
CA ALA A 56 -2.00 11.15 4.72
C ALA A 56 -3.48 11.55 4.60
N ASP A 57 -4.02 11.59 3.38
CA ASP A 57 -5.42 11.95 3.13
C ASP A 57 -6.40 10.92 3.72
N GLU A 58 -6.05 9.63 3.64
CA GLU A 58 -6.83 8.55 4.27
C GLU A 58 -6.81 8.66 5.79
N ALA A 59 -5.66 8.96 6.39
CA ALA A 59 -5.55 9.20 7.84
C ALA A 59 -6.45 10.37 8.27
N VAL A 60 -6.47 11.47 7.50
CA VAL A 60 -7.36 12.61 7.75
C VAL A 60 -8.83 12.19 7.69
N ARG A 61 -9.23 11.36 6.72
CA ARG A 61 -10.62 10.88 6.61
C ARG A 61 -11.03 10.00 7.81
N LEU A 62 -10.14 9.15 8.29
CA LEU A 62 -10.38 8.32 9.48
C LEU A 62 -10.57 9.19 10.73
N VAL A 63 -9.64 10.14 10.96
CA VAL A 63 -9.72 11.06 12.11
C VAL A 63 -10.96 11.94 12.04
N ALA A 64 -11.31 12.45 10.85
CA ALA A 64 -12.52 13.25 10.65
C ALA A 64 -13.81 12.46 10.95
N ARG A 65 -13.77 11.13 10.89
CA ARG A 65 -14.88 10.24 11.24
C ARG A 65 -14.91 9.87 12.73
N GLY A 66 -13.87 10.23 13.48
CA GLY A 66 -13.78 10.02 14.92
C GLY A 66 -12.91 8.83 15.33
N TYR A 67 -12.20 8.20 14.39
CA TYR A 67 -11.22 7.17 14.71
C TYR A 67 -9.91 7.77 15.21
N GLU A 68 -9.20 7.00 16.02
CA GLU A 68 -7.81 7.27 16.36
C GLU A 68 -6.89 6.48 15.43
N VAL A 69 -5.85 7.15 14.93
CA VAL A 69 -4.86 6.56 14.02
C VAL A 69 -3.49 6.66 14.68
N HIS A 70 -2.93 5.52 15.08
CA HIS A 70 -1.59 5.44 15.66
C HIS A 70 -0.60 5.00 14.58
N LEU A 71 0.35 5.87 14.25
CA LEU A 71 1.37 5.59 13.25
C LEU A 71 2.41 4.61 13.80
N VAL A 72 2.65 3.54 13.05
CA VAL A 72 3.69 2.54 13.34
C VAL A 72 4.98 2.93 12.64
N ARG A 73 4.93 3.20 11.33
CA ARG A 73 6.08 3.66 10.53
C ARG A 73 5.65 4.30 9.22
N ALA A 74 6.57 5.07 8.65
CA ALA A 74 6.43 5.66 7.33
C ALA A 74 7.24 4.85 6.30
N LEU A 75 6.62 4.54 5.17
CA LEU A 75 7.16 3.71 4.09
C LEU A 75 7.24 4.53 2.82
N THR A 76 8.45 4.67 2.27
CA THR A 76 8.64 5.31 0.98
C THR A 76 8.24 4.35 -0.14
N VAL A 77 7.31 4.77 -0.97
CA VAL A 77 6.91 4.03 -2.17
C VAL A 77 7.79 4.52 -3.32
N ALA A 78 8.56 3.59 -3.86
CA ALA A 78 9.30 3.76 -5.10
C ALA A 78 8.76 2.79 -6.15
N PRO A 79 8.90 3.09 -7.45
CA PRO A 79 8.68 2.10 -8.49
C PRO A 79 9.47 0.82 -8.21
N LEU A 80 8.90 -0.33 -8.56
CA LEU A 80 9.61 -1.61 -8.49
C LEU A 80 10.90 -1.51 -9.31
N ASP A 81 12.02 -1.97 -8.75
CA ASP A 81 13.28 -2.07 -9.49
C ASP A 81 13.06 -3.00 -10.70
N PRO A 82 13.24 -2.54 -11.95
CA PRO A 82 13.06 -3.36 -13.14
C PRO A 82 13.94 -4.61 -13.16
N ALA A 83 15.08 -4.60 -12.45
CA ALA A 83 15.95 -5.77 -12.35
C ALA A 83 15.34 -6.92 -11.51
N LEU A 84 14.29 -6.64 -10.72
CA LEU A 84 13.52 -7.64 -9.98
C LEU A 84 12.36 -8.23 -10.79
N VAL A 85 12.09 -7.69 -11.98
CA VAL A 85 11.05 -8.19 -12.88
C VAL A 85 11.64 -9.36 -13.67
N MET A 86 11.07 -10.56 -13.46
CA MET A 86 11.44 -11.73 -14.25
C MET A 86 11.05 -11.54 -15.72
N ASP A 87 11.92 -11.98 -16.63
CA ASP A 87 11.58 -12.06 -18.05
C ASP A 87 10.62 -13.22 -18.34
N ASP A 88 9.95 -13.15 -19.49
CA ASP A 88 8.90 -14.09 -19.87
C ASP A 88 9.38 -15.55 -19.94
N ASP A 89 10.63 -15.79 -20.33
CA ASP A 89 11.18 -17.14 -20.41
C ASP A 89 11.50 -17.69 -19.01
N SER A 90 12.02 -16.84 -18.12
CA SER A 90 12.20 -17.16 -16.70
C SER A 90 10.86 -17.44 -15.99
N VAL A 91 9.81 -16.67 -16.31
CA VAL A 91 8.45 -16.89 -15.79
C VAL A 91 7.91 -18.23 -16.29
N ARG A 92 8.08 -18.55 -17.58
CA ARG A 92 7.62 -19.84 -18.14
C ARG A 92 8.29 -21.01 -17.43
N ALA A 93 9.60 -20.97 -17.27
CA ALA A 93 10.34 -22.03 -16.60
C ALA A 93 9.93 -22.18 -15.11
N TRP A 94 9.75 -21.07 -14.40
CA TRP A 94 9.24 -21.10 -13.03
C TRP A 94 7.84 -21.69 -12.93
N LEU A 95 6.93 -21.31 -13.84
CA LEU A 95 5.59 -21.88 -13.88
C LEU A 95 5.66 -23.39 -14.11
N GLU A 96 6.40 -23.85 -15.12
CA GLU A 96 6.55 -25.28 -15.44
C GLU A 96 7.01 -26.10 -14.23
N ASP A 97 8.00 -25.62 -13.48
CA ASP A 97 8.48 -26.23 -12.23
C ASP A 97 7.37 -26.33 -11.16
N GLN A 98 6.52 -25.31 -11.03
CA GLN A 98 5.41 -25.32 -10.06
C GLN A 98 4.24 -26.21 -10.47
N VAL A 99 4.01 -26.44 -11.78
CA VAL A 99 2.89 -27.28 -12.27
C VAL A 99 3.28 -28.71 -12.61
N GLU A 100 4.56 -29.11 -12.49
CA GLU A 100 5.07 -30.43 -12.88
C GLU A 100 4.50 -31.63 -12.07
N GLY A 101 3.55 -31.39 -11.16
CA GLY A 101 2.83 -32.41 -10.40
C GLY A 101 1.30 -32.34 -10.46
N ILE A 102 0.71 -31.43 -11.25
CA ILE A 102 -0.75 -31.29 -11.35
C ILE A 102 -1.25 -32.07 -12.57
N GLU A 103 -1.90 -33.21 -12.35
CA GLU A 103 -2.56 -33.97 -13.43
C GLU A 103 -3.55 -33.07 -14.18
N ARG A 104 -3.25 -32.74 -15.43
CA ARG A 104 -4.24 -32.13 -16.33
C ARG A 104 -5.27 -33.19 -16.68
N ARG A 105 -6.47 -33.10 -16.10
CA ARG A 105 -7.64 -33.80 -16.65
C ARG A 105 -8.03 -33.09 -17.94
N GLU A 106 -7.59 -33.63 -19.07
CA GLU A 106 -8.16 -33.28 -20.37
C GLU A 106 -9.63 -33.73 -20.38
N GLY A 107 -10.54 -32.76 -20.40
CA GLY A 107 -11.96 -33.01 -20.59
C GLY A 107 -12.21 -33.50 -22.01
N SER A 108 -12.85 -34.66 -22.11
CA SER A 108 -13.31 -35.28 -23.36
C SER A 108 -14.42 -34.50 -24.05
#